data_AF-A0A3N5WYM6-F1
#
_entry.id   AF-A0A3N5WYM6-F1
#
_cell.length_a   1.000
_cell.length_b   1.000
_cell.length_c   1.000
_cell.angle_alpha   90.00
_cell.angle_beta   90.00
_cell.angle_gamma   90.00
#
_symmetry.space_group_name_H-M   'P 1'
#
loop_
_entity.id
_entity.type
_entity.pdbx_description
1 polymer ?
#
loop_
_entity_poly.entity_id
_entity_poly.type
_entity_poly.pdbx_seq_one_letter_code
_entity_poly.pdbx_strand_id
1 'polypeptide(L)' 'RARPGERFAPLGMEGHSLKLSDFWINQKLPRRARPAWPLVAAGDQVIWVPGYRLAHPYRIQPGARRVLYLFLKQTG' A
#
# COMPACT_ATOMS: atom_id res chain seq x y z
N ARG A 1 1.16 11.08 2.76
CA ARG A 1 2.64 10.91 2.85
C ARG A 1 2.94 9.90 3.93
N ALA A 2 4.05 9.16 3.82
CA ALA A 2 4.41 8.18 4.83
C ALA A 2 4.72 8.82 6.18
N ARG A 3 4.24 8.22 7.27
CA ARG A 3 4.53 8.65 8.64
C ARG A 3 5.65 7.78 9.25
N PRO A 4 6.52 8.32 10.13
CA PRO A 4 7.48 7.52 10.86
C PRO A 4 6.80 6.38 11.62
N GLY A 5 7.30 5.15 11.45
CA GLY A 5 6.72 3.97 12.09
C GLY A 5 5.40 3.47 11.50
N GLU A 6 4.90 4.08 10.42
CA GLU A 6 3.66 3.66 9.76
C GLU A 6 3.70 2.18 9.38
N ARG A 7 2.59 1.48 9.64
CA ARG A 7 2.44 0.06 9.39
C ARG A 7 1.23 -0.20 8.52
N PHE A 8 1.30 -1.28 7.77
CA PHE A 8 0.14 -1.82 7.06
C PHE A 8 0.30 -3.34 6.93
N ALA A 9 -0.79 -4.03 6.58
CA ALA A 9 -0.78 -5.47 6.35
C ALA A 9 -0.91 -5.73 4.84
N PRO A 10 0.17 -6.05 4.11
CA PRO A 10 0.09 -6.31 2.68
C PRO A 10 -0.68 -7.59 2.36
N LEU A 11 -1.37 -7.59 1.23
CA LEU A 11 -2.01 -8.78 0.69
C LEU A 11 -0.96 -9.88 0.41
N GLY A 12 -1.26 -11.12 0.83
CA GLY A 12 -0.38 -12.28 0.70
C GLY A 12 0.49 -12.58 1.91
N MET A 13 0.41 -11.77 2.99
CA MET A 13 1.13 -12.00 4.26
C MET A 13 0.22 -12.50 5.39
N GLU A 14 -0.84 -13.25 5.08
CA GLU A 14 -1.77 -13.81 6.08
C GLU A 14 -2.36 -12.78 7.07
N GLY A 15 -2.44 -11.51 6.65
CA GLY A 15 -2.91 -10.42 7.51
C GLY A 15 -1.87 -9.84 8.47
N HIS A 16 -0.64 -10.35 8.48
CA HIS A 16 0.45 -9.80 9.27
C HIS A 16 0.81 -8.38 8.82
N SER A 17 1.06 -7.51 9.80
CA SER A 17 1.49 -6.12 9.56
C SER A 17 3.00 -5.95 9.69
N LEU A 18 3.58 -5.14 8.82
CA LEU A 18 4.98 -4.72 8.87
C LEU A 18 5.10 -3.20 8.73
N LYS A 19 6.25 -2.65 9.09
CA LYS A 19 6.51 -1.22 8.85
C LYS A 19 6.55 -0.96 7.35
N LEU A 20 5.98 0.16 6.92
CA LEU A 20 6.02 0.59 5.52
C LEU A 20 7.46 0.77 5.02
N SER A 21 8.38 1.19 5.91
CA SER A 21 9.82 1.24 5.61
C SER A 21 10.40 -0.13 5.26
N ASP A 22 10.05 -1.15 6.03
CA ASP A 22 10.57 -2.51 5.87
C ASP A 22 9.99 -3.12 4.59
N PHE A 23 8.70 -2.87 4.32
CA PHE A 23 8.07 -3.23 3.07
C PHE A 23 8.81 -2.63 1.87
N TRP A 24 9.11 -1.33 1.88
CA TRP A 24 9.85 -0.69 0.79
C TRP A 24 11.28 -1.21 0.62
N ILE A 25 11.94 -1.59 1.71
CA ILE A 25 13.26 -2.24 1.67
C ILE A 25 13.14 -3.60 0.96
N ASN A 26 12.18 -4.43 1.38
CA ASN A 26 11.96 -5.75 0.80
C ASN A 26 11.57 -5.68 -0.68
N GLN A 27 10.75 -4.70 -1.06
CA GLN A 27 10.38 -4.43 -2.44
C GLN A 27 11.47 -3.72 -3.26
N LYS A 28 12.63 -3.45 -2.65
CA LYS A 28 13.76 -2.77 -3.27
C LYS A 28 13.39 -1.39 -3.86
N LEU A 29 12.44 -0.68 -3.25
CA LEU A 29 12.07 0.67 -3.67
C LEU A 29 13.25 1.63 -3.39
N PRO A 30 13.77 2.36 -4.41
CA PRO A 30 14.90 3.27 -4.21
C PRO A 30 14.62 4.32 -3.14
N ARG A 31 15.59 4.53 -2.23
CA ARG A 31 15.45 5.47 -1.10
C ARG A 31 15.03 6.88 -1.55
N ARG A 32 15.55 7.36 -2.68
CA ARG A 32 15.20 8.68 -3.26
C ARG A 32 13.73 8.82 -3.65
N ALA A 33 13.07 7.72 -3.99
CA ALA A 33 11.68 7.73 -4.43
C ALA A 33 10.70 7.66 -3.25
N ARG A 34 11.09 7.04 -2.12
CA ARG A 34 10.21 6.79 -0.96
C ARG A 34 9.50 8.04 -0.42
N PRO A 35 10.14 9.22 -0.27
CA PRO A 35 9.46 10.40 0.28
C PRO A 35 8.32 10.91 -0.61
N ALA A 36 8.43 10.71 -1.92
CA ALA A 36 7.45 11.15 -2.91
C ALA A 36 6.57 10.00 -3.43
N TRP A 37 6.81 8.76 -2.98
CA TRP A 37 6.05 7.61 -3.47
C TRP A 37 4.58 7.76 -3.05
N PRO A 38 3.63 7.62 -3.99
CA PRO A 38 2.22 7.75 -3.67
C PRO A 38 1.80 6.65 -2.70
N LEU A 39 0.86 6.98 -1.83
CA LEU A 39 0.18 6.04 -0.94
C LEU A 39 -1.31 6.36 -1.02
N VAL A 40 -2.15 5.33 -1.09
CA VAL A 40 -3.59 5.52 -0.93
C VAL A 40 -3.96 5.11 0.49
N ALA A 41 -4.74 5.97 1.14
CA ALA A 41 -5.17 5.77 2.52
C ALA A 41 -6.67 5.94 2.66
N ALA A 42 -7.24 5.18 3.59
CA ALA A 42 -8.59 5.39 4.12
C ALA A 42 -8.43 5.91 5.56
N GLY A 43 -8.67 7.21 5.75
CA GLY A 43 -8.30 7.89 6.99
C GLY A 43 -6.79 7.78 7.24
N ASP A 44 -6.42 7.23 8.40
CA ASP A 44 -5.02 7.03 8.81
C ASP A 44 -4.44 5.67 8.40
N GLN A 45 -5.19 4.84 7.66
CA GLN A 45 -4.74 3.51 7.26
C GLN A 45 -4.25 3.50 5.83
N VAL A 46 -3.02 3.05 5.60
CA VAL A 46 -2.51 2.76 4.23
C VAL A 46 -3.22 1.53 3.69
N ILE A 47 -3.97 1.71 2.61
CA ILE A 47 -4.76 0.65 1.98
C ILE A 47 -4.13 0.12 0.70
N TRP A 48 -3.25 0.91 0.07
CA TRP A 48 -2.54 0.51 -1.14
C TRP A 48 -1.23 1.27 -1.26
N VAL A 49 -0.17 0.53 -1.58
CA VAL A 49 1.08 1.09 -2.08
C VAL A 49 1.09 0.88 -3.60
N PRO A 50 0.76 1.92 -4.40
CA PRO A 50 0.72 1.81 -5.86
C PRO A 50 2.01 1.28 -6.46
N GLY A 51 1.87 0.45 -7.50
CA GLY A 51 2.98 -0.30 -8.08
C GLY A 51 3.44 -1.51 -7.26
N TYR A 52 2.91 -1.72 -6.05
CA TYR A 52 3.33 -2.80 -5.17
C TYR A 52 2.17 -3.68 -4.66
N ARG A 53 1.57 -3.36 -3.50
CA ARG A 53 0.60 -4.25 -2.83
C ARG A 53 -0.55 -3.47 -2.23
N LEU A 54 -1.74 -4.04 -2.38
CA LEU A 54 -2.95 -3.67 -1.62
C LEU A 54 -2.82 -4.19 -0.18
N ALA A 55 -3.48 -3.54 0.77
CA ALA A 55 -3.60 -4.04 2.13
C ALA A 55 -4.60 -5.21 2.19
N HIS A 56 -4.24 -6.26 2.94
CA HIS A 56 -5.02 -7.49 3.08
C HIS A 56 -6.48 -7.25 3.51
N PRO A 57 -6.79 -6.34 4.47
CA PRO A 57 -8.18 -6.07 4.86
C PRO A 57 -9.04 -5.45 3.75
N TYR A 58 -8.40 -4.81 2.77
CA TYR A 58 -9.07 -4.06 1.69
C TYR A 58 -9.15 -4.83 0.38
N ARG A 59 -8.77 -6.12 0.38
CA ARG A 59 -8.91 -7.00 -0.79
C ARG A 59 -10.37 -7.21 -1.16
N ILE A 60 -10.63 -7.40 -2.45
CA ILE A 60 -11.94 -7.81 -2.93
C ILE A 60 -12.23 -9.22 -2.39
N GLN A 61 -13.41 -9.38 -1.78
CA GLN A 61 -13.89 -10.66 -1.26
C GLN A 61 -15.04 -11.17 -2.13
N PRO A 62 -15.30 -12.49 -2.13
CA PRO A 62 -16.52 -13.04 -2.71
C PRO A 62 -17.76 -12.32 -2.17
N GLY A 63 -18.65 -11.89 -3.07
CA GLY A 63 -19.87 -11.15 -2.70
C GLY A 63 -19.70 -9.62 -2.56
N ALA A 64 -18.52 -9.07 -2.82
CA ALA A 64 -18.35 -7.61 -2.87
C ALA A 64 -19.29 -6.97 -3.91
N ARG A 65 -20.20 -6.10 -3.45
CA ARG A 65 -21.21 -5.44 -4.31
C ARG A 65 -20.73 -4.13 -4.93
N ARG A 66 -19.70 -3.52 -4.34
CA ARG A 66 -19.10 -2.26 -4.79
C ARG A 66 -17.59 -2.37 -4.68
N VAL A 67 -16.89 -1.89 -5.69
CA VAL A 67 -15.44 -1.87 -5.75
C VAL A 67 -14.97 -0.46 -6.12
N LEU A 68 -13.88 -0.02 -5.52
CA LEU A 68 -13.19 1.21 -5.92
C LEU A 68 -12.05 0.82 -6.86
N TYR A 69 -12.10 1.28 -8.10
CA TYR A 69 -11.04 1.08 -9.08
C TYR A 69 -10.13 2.30 -9.13
N LEU A 70 -8.85 2.11 -8.80
CA LEU A 70 -7.82 3.15 -8.89
C LEU A 70 -6.67 2.61 -9.75
N PHE A 71 -6.05 3.49 -10.51
CA PHE A 71 -4.83 3.18 -11.26
C PHE A 71 -3.83 4.34 -11.08
N LEU A 72 -2.54 3.99 -11.06
CA LEU A 72 -1.46 4.97 -11.10
C LEU A 72 -0.88 4.98 -12.51
N LYS A 73 -0.87 6.16 -13.14
CA LYS A 73 -0.22 6.39 -14.42
C LYS A 73 0.91 7.38 -14.22
N GLN A 74 2.08 7.08 -14.77
CA GLN A 74 3.15 8.07 -14.89
C GLN A 74 2.87 8.91 -16.12
N THR A 75 2.71 10.22 -15.93
CA THR A 75 2.70 11.20 -17.02
C THR A 75 4.13 11.70 -17.21
N GLY A 76 4.57 11.78 -18.47
CA GLY A 76 5.85 12.36 -18.85
C GLY A 76 5.84 13.88 -18.77
#